data_AF-A0AAV0RHT9-F1
#
_entry.id   AF-A0AAV0RHT9-F1
#
_cell.length_a   1.000
_cell.length_b   1.000
_cell.length_c   1.000
_cell.angle_alpha   90.00
_cell.angle_beta   90.00
_cell.angle_gamma   90.00
#
_symmetry.space_group_name_H-M   'P 1'
#
loop_
_entity.id
_entity.type
_entity.pdbx_description
1 polymer ?
#
loop_
_entity_poly.entity_id
_entity_poly.type
_entity_poly.pdbx_seq_one_letter_code
_entity_poly.pdbx_strand_id
1 'polypeptide(L)'
;MTEYWVSQGNKWCDFCKIFLSNNPSSIRNHELGQRHKDSVAQRLTTMRQEKVAKEKAVNEAARALEQIEAKAKRSYQKDVATLKEAGDARALDILGDSKESKYTDSVPF
;
A
#
# COMPACT_ATOMS: atom_id res chain seq x y z
N MET A 1 -56.60 4.01 -28.70
CA MET A 1 -55.16 4.18 -28.42
C MET A 1 -55.08 4.69 -26.99
N THR A 2 -54.66 3.86 -26.04
CA THR A 2 -54.67 4.21 -24.61
C THR A 2 -53.46 5.08 -24.29
N GLU A 3 -53.69 6.29 -23.77
CA GLU A 3 -52.61 7.15 -23.29
C GLU A 3 -51.99 6.53 -22.03
N TYR A 4 -50.70 6.23 -22.10
CA TYR A 4 -49.91 5.76 -20.97
C TYR A 4 -49.37 6.99 -20.23
N TRP A 5 -49.80 7.18 -18.98
CA TRP A 5 -49.25 8.24 -18.14
C TRP A 5 -47.91 7.79 -17.58
N VAL A 6 -46.86 8.57 -17.86
CA VAL A 6 -45.52 8.35 -17.31
C VAL A 6 -45.24 9.44 -16.27
N SER A 7 -44.95 9.05 -15.04
CA SER A 7 -44.50 9.99 -14.02
C SER A 7 -43.14 10.57 -14.40
N GLN A 8 -43.04 11.89 -14.40
CA GLN A 8 -41.76 12.58 -14.52
C GLN A 8 -41.00 12.38 -13.19
N GLY A 9 -40.01 11.49 -13.18
CA GLY A 9 -39.18 11.23 -12.01
C GLY A 9 -38.34 12.45 -11.59
N ASN A 10 -37.57 12.32 -10.51
CA ASN A 10 -36.60 13.34 -10.11
C ASN A 10 -35.18 12.97 -10.59
N LYS A 11 -34.40 13.97 -11.01
CA LYS A 11 -32.98 13.84 -11.40
C LYS A 11 -32.09 14.13 -10.20
N TRP A 12 -31.14 13.25 -9.93
CA TRP A 12 -30.07 13.50 -8.95
C TRP A 12 -28.89 14.26 -9.57
N CYS A 13 -28.34 15.22 -8.82
CA CYS A 13 -27.07 15.89 -9.14
C CYS A 13 -25.96 15.47 -8.18
N ASP A 14 -24.86 14.94 -8.70
CA ASP A 14 -23.75 14.41 -7.89
C ASP A 14 -22.90 15.47 -7.19
N PHE A 15 -22.72 16.64 -7.83
CA PHE A 15 -21.92 17.72 -7.25
C PHE A 15 -22.67 18.45 -6.14
N CYS A 16 -23.95 18.73 -6.40
CA CYS A 16 -24.80 19.51 -5.52
C CYS A 16 -25.52 18.66 -4.46
N LYS A 17 -25.57 17.33 -4.64
CA LYS A 17 -26.23 16.36 -3.75
C LYS A 17 -27.69 16.71 -3.44
N ILE A 18 -28.44 17.06 -4.48
CA ILE A 18 -29.88 17.37 -4.37
C ILE A 18 -30.65 16.68 -5.49
N PHE A 19 -31.94 16.41 -5.23
CA PHE A 19 -32.89 15.99 -6.23
C PHE A 19 -33.52 17.20 -6.92
N LEU A 20 -33.62 17.13 -8.24
CA LEU A 20 -34.24 18.12 -9.11
C LEU A 20 -35.44 17.51 -9.83
N SER A 21 -36.39 18.34 -10.21
CA SER A 21 -37.45 17.92 -11.14
C SER A 21 -36.85 17.56 -12.50
N ASN A 22 -37.29 16.46 -13.11
CA ASN A 22 -36.87 16.05 -14.45
C ASN A 22 -37.56 16.88 -15.54
N ASN A 23 -37.31 18.18 -15.55
CA ASN A 23 -37.65 19.05 -16.68
C ASN A 23 -36.38 19.73 -17.20
N PRO A 24 -36.24 19.89 -18.53
CA PRO A 24 -34.99 20.34 -19.14
C PRO A 24 -34.61 21.77 -18.71
N SER A 25 -35.59 22.61 -18.39
CA SER A 25 -35.34 23.98 -17.93
C SER A 25 -34.76 24.04 -16.52
N SER A 26 -35.28 23.23 -15.59
CA SER A 26 -34.80 23.12 -14.21
C SER A 26 -33.38 22.56 -14.17
N ILE A 27 -33.10 21.54 -14.98
CA ILE A 27 -31.77 20.95 -15.08
C ILE A 27 -30.77 21.99 -15.61
N ARG A 28 -31.09 22.68 -16.72
CA ARG A 28 -30.21 23.72 -17.27
C ARG A 28 -29.98 24.87 -16.30
N ASN A 29 -31.02 25.37 -15.65
CA ASN A 29 -30.90 26.47 -14.68
C ASN A 29 -30.04 26.06 -13.48
N HIS A 30 -30.12 24.80 -13.06
CA HIS A 30 -29.27 24.27 -12.01
C HIS A 30 -27.81 24.16 -12.41
N GLU A 31 -27.52 23.57 -13.57
CA GLU A 31 -26.16 23.43 -14.10
C GLU A 31 -25.48 24.79 -14.33
N LEU A 32 -26.27 25.78 -14.75
CA LEU A 32 -25.80 27.16 -14.93
C LEU A 32 -25.70 27.95 -13.62
N GLY A 33 -26.28 27.45 -12.53
CA GLY A 33 -26.29 28.10 -11.22
C GLY A 33 -24.89 28.17 -10.60
N GLN A 34 -24.62 29.26 -9.86
CA GLN A 34 -23.31 29.49 -9.23
C GLN A 34 -22.91 28.35 -8.30
N ARG A 35 -23.84 27.89 -7.44
CA ARG A 35 -23.58 26.77 -6.52
C ARG A 35 -23.08 25.52 -7.22
N HIS A 36 -23.65 25.20 -8.39
CA HIS A 36 -23.21 24.06 -9.19
C HIS A 36 -21.79 24.28 -9.72
N LYS A 37 -21.55 25.42 -10.37
CA LYS A 37 -20.23 25.78 -10.91
C LYS A 37 -19.14 25.80 -9.84
N ASP A 38 -19.43 26.37 -8.68
CA ASP A 38 -18.50 26.42 -7.55
C ASP A 38 -18.20 25.01 -7.03
N SER A 39 -19.21 24.16 -6.87
CA SER A 39 -19.03 22.77 -6.44
C SER A 39 -18.21 21.95 -7.43
N VAL A 40 -18.39 22.18 -8.73
CA VAL A 40 -17.60 21.54 -9.79
C VAL A 40 -16.16 22.04 -9.77
N ALA A 41 -15.95 23.34 -9.65
CA ALA A 41 -14.62 23.94 -9.57
C ALA A 41 -13.86 23.45 -8.34
N GLN A 42 -14.50 23.43 -7.16
CA GLN A 42 -13.94 22.85 -5.93
C GLN A 42 -13.62 21.37 -6.11
N ARG A 43 -14.52 20.57 -6.70
CA ARG A 43 -14.25 19.15 -6.93
C ARG A 43 -13.04 18.94 -7.85
N LEU A 44 -12.86 19.80 -8.85
CA LEU A 44 -11.71 19.73 -9.75
C LEU A 44 -10.41 20.12 -9.04
N THR A 45 -10.43 21.13 -8.17
CA THR A 45 -9.25 21.52 -7.39
C THR A 45 -8.88 20.46 -6.37
N THR A 46 -9.85 19.90 -5.64
CA THR A 46 -9.58 18.81 -4.68
C THR A 46 -9.02 17.58 -5.38
N MET A 47 -9.56 17.18 -6.55
CA MET A 47 -9.01 16.06 -7.32
C MET A 47 -7.55 16.27 -7.73
N ARG A 48 -7.16 17.50 -8.12
CA ARG A 48 -5.76 17.81 -8.45
C ARG A 48 -4.86 17.72 -7.22
N GLN A 49 -5.29 18.31 -6.10
CA GLN A 49 -4.54 18.27 -4.85
C GLN A 49 -4.40 16.84 -4.31
N GLU A 50 -5.46 16.05 -4.36
CA GLU A 50 -5.44 14.64 -3.96
C GLU A 50 -4.46 13.82 -4.82
N LYS A 51 -4.37 14.08 -6.13
CA LYS A 51 -3.39 13.40 -6.98
C LYS A 51 -1.96 13.70 -6.55
N VAL A 52 -1.62 14.97 -6.37
CA VAL A 52 -0.28 15.39 -5.92
C VAL A 52 0.04 14.82 -4.53
N ALA A 53 -0.92 14.84 -3.60
CA ALA A 53 -0.74 14.27 -2.27
C ALA A 53 -0.54 12.74 -2.32
N LYS A 54 -1.30 12.03 -3.16
CA LYS A 54 -1.15 10.58 -3.37
C LYS A 54 0.20 10.24 -3.99
N GLU A 55 0.65 10.97 -4.99
CA GLU A 55 1.97 10.78 -5.60
C GLU A 55 3.10 10.97 -4.59
N LYS A 56 3.02 12.02 -3.76
CA LYS A 56 3.97 12.26 -2.68
C LYS A 56 3.96 11.13 -1.65
N ALA A 57 2.78 10.69 -1.20
CA ALA A 57 2.64 9.59 -0.25
C ALA A 57 3.19 8.26 -0.80
N VAL A 58 2.95 7.96 -2.08
CA VAL A 58 3.51 6.77 -2.75
C VAL A 58 5.03 6.84 -2.81
N ASN A 59 5.61 7.99 -3.14
CA ASN A 59 7.06 8.16 -3.18
C ASN A 59 7.70 8.07 -1.78
N GLU A 60 7.06 8.62 -0.75
CA GLU A 60 7.51 8.47 0.63
C GLU A 60 7.42 7.01 1.11
N ALA A 61 6.34 6.31 0.78
CA ALA A 61 6.20 4.88 1.07
C ALA A 61 7.26 4.04 0.36
N ALA A 62 7.53 4.30 -0.93
CA ALA A 62 8.58 3.60 -1.68
C ALA A 62 9.97 3.79 -1.05
N ARG A 63 10.32 5.02 -0.65
CA ARG A 63 11.57 5.30 0.07
C ARG A 63 11.65 4.60 1.42
N ALA A 64 10.55 4.54 2.16
CA ALA A 64 10.50 3.82 3.44
C ALA A 64 10.70 2.31 3.23
N LEU A 65 10.08 1.73 2.20
CA LEU A 65 10.26 0.31 1.85
C LEU A 65 11.70 0.00 1.46
N GLU A 66 12.34 0.82 0.63
CA GLU A 66 13.75 0.64 0.26
C GLU A 66 14.68 0.64 1.49
N GLN A 67 14.44 1.53 2.46
CA GLN A 67 15.20 1.56 3.71
C GLN A 67 14.99 0.30 4.56
N ILE A 68 13.75 -0.19 4.62
CA ILE A 68 13.40 -1.43 5.33
C ILE A 68 14.11 -2.62 4.67
N GLU A 69 14.03 -2.73 3.35
CA GLU A 69 14.69 -3.80 2.58
C GLU A 69 16.21 -3.77 2.75
N ALA A 70 16.83 -2.58 2.69
CA ALA A 70 18.27 -2.44 2.92
C ALA A 70 18.69 -2.85 4.34
N LYS A 71 17.88 -2.51 5.36
CA LYS A 71 18.13 -2.95 6.75
C LYS A 71 17.94 -4.46 6.89
N ALA A 72 16.86 -5.01 6.32
CA ALA A 72 16.58 -6.44 6.34
C ALA A 72 17.69 -7.26 5.67
N LYS A 73 18.16 -6.83 4.48
CA LYS A 73 19.28 -7.47 3.78
C LYS A 73 20.56 -7.46 4.60
N ARG A 74 20.88 -6.33 5.25
CA ARG A 74 22.05 -6.23 6.14
C ARG A 74 21.94 -7.15 7.36
N SER A 75 20.77 -7.23 7.99
CA SER A 75 20.54 -8.17 9.10
C SER A 75 20.73 -9.60 8.63
N TYR A 76 20.05 -9.97 7.55
CA TYR A 76 20.14 -11.32 6.98
C TYR A 76 21.58 -11.74 6.66
N GLN A 77 22.39 -10.84 6.07
CA GLN A 77 23.80 -11.12 5.81
C GLN A 77 24.60 -11.38 7.09
N LYS A 78 24.35 -10.61 8.15
CA LYS A 78 24.98 -10.83 9.46
C LYS A 78 24.55 -12.15 10.07
N ASP A 79 23.26 -12.46 10.01
CA ASP A 79 22.70 -13.71 10.55
C ASP A 79 23.26 -14.93 9.79
N VAL A 80 23.44 -14.83 8.48
CA VAL A 80 24.09 -15.90 7.70
C VAL A 80 25.57 -16.06 8.08
N ALA A 81 26.30 -14.95 8.30
CA ALA A 81 27.69 -15.02 8.74
C ALA A 81 27.82 -15.64 10.13
N THR A 82 27.00 -15.23 11.09
CA THR A 82 27.01 -15.78 12.45
C THR A 82 26.60 -17.25 12.47
N LEU A 83 25.64 -17.66 11.64
CA LEU A 83 25.26 -19.08 11.51
C LEU A 83 26.40 -19.92 10.90
N LYS A 84 27.17 -19.37 9.95
CA LYS A 84 28.36 -20.05 9.42
C LYS A 84 29.44 -20.18 10.48
N GLU A 85 29.76 -19.09 11.18
CA GLU A 85 30.74 -19.11 12.27
C GLU A 85 30.34 -20.08 13.40
N ALA A 86 29.06 -20.11 13.79
CA ALA A 86 28.54 -21.05 14.78
C ALA A 86 28.55 -22.51 14.26
N GLY A 87 28.29 -22.72 12.97
CA GLY A 87 28.41 -24.03 12.33
C GLY A 87 29.85 -24.54 12.28
N ASP A 88 30.80 -23.66 11.94
CA ASP A 88 32.23 -23.96 11.89
C ASP A 88 32.78 -24.22 13.29
N ALA A 89 32.39 -23.41 14.29
CA ALA A 89 32.74 -23.64 15.70
C ALA A 89 32.21 -25.00 16.20
N ARG A 90 30.94 -25.31 15.89
CA ARG A 90 30.34 -26.60 16.26
C ARG A 90 31.00 -27.79 15.55
N ALA A 91 31.46 -27.61 14.30
CA ALA A 91 32.23 -28.62 13.59
C ALA A 91 33.62 -28.83 14.19
N LEU A 92 34.29 -27.75 14.63
CA LEU A 92 35.56 -27.79 15.35
C LEU A 92 35.45 -28.52 16.69
N ASP A 93 34.38 -28.29 17.46
CA ASP A 93 34.14 -28.98 18.73
C ASP A 93 33.97 -30.50 18.53
N ILE A 94 33.23 -30.93 17.49
CA ILE A 94 33.06 -32.35 17.16
C ILE A 94 34.40 -33.00 16.75
N LEU A 95 35.23 -32.27 16.00
CA LEU A 95 36.55 -32.75 15.59
C LEU A 95 37.54 -32.81 16.77
N GLY A 96 37.43 -31.91 17.73
CA GLY A 96 38.19 -31.92 18.98
C GLY A 96 37.90 -33.18 19.80
N ASP A 97 36.62 -33.46 20.04
CA ASP A 97 36.15 -34.63 20.81
C ASP A 97 36.59 -35.96 20.16
N SER A 98 36.55 -36.02 18.82
CA SER A 98 36.99 -37.22 18.06
C SER A 98 38.51 -37.47 18.08
N LYS A 99 39.33 -36.43 18.26
CA LYS A 99 40.80 -36.56 18.38
C LYS A 99 41.22 -36.97 19.78
N GLU A 100 40.50 -36.51 20.80
CA GLU A 100 40.76 -36.84 22.20
C GLU A 100 40.47 -38.32 22.47
N SER A 101 39.36 -38.85 21.93
CA SER A 101 39.02 -40.28 21.97
C SER A 101 40.06 -41.18 21.29
N LYS A 102 40.65 -40.78 20.16
CA LYS A 102 41.68 -41.58 19.48
C LYS A 102 43.00 -41.65 20.24
N TYR A 103 43.30 -40.68 21.10
CA TYR A 103 44.53 -40.67 21.88
C TYR A 103 44.43 -41.57 23.11
N THR A 104 43.28 -41.60 23.78
CA THR A 104 43.04 -42.40 25.00
C THR A 104 42.96 -43.91 24.74
N ASP A 105 42.58 -44.34 23.53
CA ASP A 105 42.49 -45.77 23.16
C ASP A 105 43.83 -46.36 22.66
N SER A 106 44.88 -45.53 22.50
CA SER A 106 46.17 -45.95 21.95
C SER A 106 47.26 -46.21 22.98
N VAL A 107 46.99 -46.02 24.28
CA VAL A 107 47.96 -46.23 25.36
C VAL A 107 47.93 -47.72 25.78
N PRO A 108 48.97 -48.51 25.51
CA PRO A 108 49.02 -49.90 25.96
C PRO A 108 49.27 -49.93 27.47
N PHE A 109 48.54 -50.83 28.15
CA PHE A 109 48.62 -51.14 29.58
C PHE A 109 50.00 -51.62 30.02
#